data_AF-A0A3D4M3L6-F1
#
_entry.id   AF-A0A3D4M3L6-F1
#
_cell.length_a   1.000
_cell.length_b   1.000
_cell.length_c   1.000
_cell.angle_alpha   90.00
_cell.angle_beta   90.00
_cell.angle_gamma   90.00
#
_symmetry.space_group_name_H-M   'P 1'
#
loop_
_entity.id
_entity.type
_entity.pdbx_description
1 polymer ?
#
loop_
_entity_poly.entity_id
_entity_poly.type
_entity_poly.pdbx_seq_one_letter_code
_entity_poly.pdbx_strand_id
1 'polypeptide(L)'
;MTVLHTWANQHLDWASIHATMPVNMLEDGEERVQSGNSLRLALFGNPETLQIPHHKLEKDGSARGILCGGNLSVLYSLLGSDLQLDSAGKLLFLEDLDEYLYHVDRMMQAINRSGIGTKAAAWLIGGMSEMRDNAIPYGYNAEEIIAQAHQTLDSPLCFGIEAGHIPLNRALVFGMHYQLEAGRLSPLL
;
A
#
# COMPACT_ATOMS: atom_id res chain seq x y z
N MET A 1 -4.15 11.47 -5.63
CA MET A 1 -3.96 11.74 -4.18
C MET A 1 -2.57 11.34 -3.71
N THR A 2 -2.05 10.16 -4.08
CA THR A 2 -0.71 9.66 -3.68
C THR A 2 0.43 10.67 -3.81
N VAL A 3 0.49 11.45 -4.90
CA VAL A 3 1.51 12.52 -5.07
C VAL A 3 1.53 13.49 -3.89
N LEU A 4 0.36 13.90 -3.38
CA LEU A 4 0.25 14.84 -2.26
C LEU A 4 0.69 14.19 -0.95
N HIS A 5 0.40 12.90 -0.74
CA HIS A 5 0.88 12.16 0.43
C HIS A 5 2.42 12.13 0.44
N THR A 6 3.04 11.74 -0.67
CA THR A 6 4.49 11.70 -0.82
C THR A 6 5.11 13.08 -0.59
N TRP A 7 4.55 14.12 -1.19
CA TRP A 7 5.06 15.48 -1.02
C TRP A 7 4.96 15.96 0.43
N ALA A 8 3.79 15.82 1.06
CA ALA A 8 3.55 16.26 2.43
C ALA A 8 4.46 15.53 3.43
N ASN A 9 4.58 14.21 3.32
CA ASN A 9 5.44 13.43 4.21
C ASN A 9 6.92 13.79 4.04
N GLN A 10 7.42 13.96 2.81
CA GLN A 10 8.85 14.15 2.56
C GLN A 10 9.33 15.60 2.70
N HIS A 11 8.47 16.58 2.42
CA HIS A 11 8.88 18.00 2.39
C HIS A 11 8.38 18.80 3.58
N LEU A 12 7.29 18.37 4.21
CA LEU A 12 6.70 19.08 5.35
C LEU A 12 6.77 18.30 6.67
N ASP A 13 7.17 17.03 6.62
CA ASP A 13 7.11 16.12 7.78
C ASP A 13 5.69 16.02 8.37
N TRP A 14 4.68 16.16 7.51
CA TRP A 14 3.28 16.10 7.91
C TRP A 14 2.71 14.72 7.71
N ALA A 15 1.99 14.20 8.70
CA ALA A 15 1.16 13.03 8.52
C ALA A 15 0.00 13.32 7.54
N SER A 16 -0.45 12.29 6.83
CA SER A 16 -1.57 12.39 5.89
C SER A 16 -2.36 11.10 5.84
N ILE A 17 -3.64 11.15 5.48
CA ILE A 17 -4.55 10.00 5.57
C ILE A 17 -4.90 9.49 4.16
N HIS A 18 -4.50 8.26 3.86
CA HIS A 18 -5.01 7.50 2.72
C HIS A 18 -6.24 6.71 3.19
N ALA A 19 -7.41 6.96 2.59
CA ALA A 19 -8.67 6.35 3.01
C ALA A 19 -9.72 6.43 1.89
N THR A 20 -10.92 5.91 2.19
CA THR A 20 -12.09 6.00 1.31
C THR A 20 -12.41 7.45 0.87
N MET A 21 -12.84 7.59 -0.38
CA MET A 21 -13.14 8.88 -1.00
C MET A 21 -14.56 9.36 -0.65
N PRO A 22 -14.84 10.68 -0.66
CA PRO A 22 -16.16 11.21 -0.34
C PRO A 22 -17.30 10.63 -1.19
N VAL A 23 -17.04 10.31 -2.45
CA VAL A 23 -18.05 9.72 -3.35
C VAL A 23 -18.50 8.32 -2.89
N ASN A 24 -17.59 7.52 -2.35
CA ASN A 24 -17.88 6.17 -1.83
C ASN A 24 -18.72 6.23 -0.54
N MET A 25 -18.72 7.38 0.16
CA MET A 25 -19.54 7.57 1.36
C MET A 25 -21.04 7.70 1.06
N LEU A 26 -21.41 7.85 -0.22
CA LEU A 26 -22.80 7.93 -0.66
C LEU A 26 -23.42 6.56 -0.91
N GLU A 27 -22.61 5.49 -0.90
CA GLU A 27 -23.06 4.13 -1.14
C GLU A 27 -23.75 3.52 0.09
N ASP A 28 -24.54 2.48 -0.09
CA ASP A 28 -25.09 1.70 1.02
C ASP A 28 -24.22 0.45 1.23
N GLY A 29 -24.02 0.04 2.48
CA GLY A 29 -23.26 -1.17 2.80
C GLY A 29 -22.51 -1.12 4.12
N GLU A 30 -22.23 -2.29 4.68
CA GLU A 30 -21.47 -2.43 5.92
C GLU A 30 -20.02 -1.97 5.73
N GLU A 31 -19.40 -2.32 4.61
CA GLU A 31 -18.00 -1.98 4.29
C GLU A 31 -17.79 -0.46 4.21
N ARG A 32 -18.78 0.29 3.69
CA ARG A 32 -18.77 1.75 3.74
C ARG A 32 -18.78 2.25 5.18
N VAL A 33 -19.69 1.75 6.02
CA VAL A 33 -19.78 2.17 7.43
C VAL A 33 -18.45 1.92 8.14
N GLN A 34 -17.85 0.76 7.90
CA GLN A 34 -16.54 0.40 8.47
C GLN A 34 -15.43 1.34 7.97
N SER A 35 -15.34 1.59 6.67
CA SER A 35 -14.36 2.53 6.08
C SER A 35 -14.52 3.96 6.61
N GLY A 36 -15.76 4.44 6.72
CA GLY A 36 -16.07 5.76 7.26
C GLY A 36 -15.74 5.90 8.74
N ASN A 37 -15.98 4.85 9.53
CA ASN A 37 -15.57 4.81 10.93
C ASN A 37 -14.05 4.80 11.07
N SER A 38 -13.34 4.04 10.23
CA SER A 38 -11.88 4.02 10.20
C SER A 38 -11.29 5.40 9.90
N LEU A 39 -11.82 6.10 8.89
CA LEU A 39 -11.45 7.49 8.58
C LEU A 39 -11.73 8.44 9.76
N ARG A 40 -12.91 8.34 10.38
CA ARG A 40 -13.26 9.15 11.55
C ARG A 40 -12.24 8.91 12.68
N LEU A 41 -11.93 7.66 12.99
CA LEU A 41 -10.98 7.31 14.05
C LEU A 41 -9.59 7.90 13.78
N ALA A 42 -9.09 7.77 12.54
CA ALA A 42 -7.82 8.36 12.13
C ALA A 42 -7.82 9.90 12.24
N LEU A 43 -8.88 10.58 11.80
CA LEU A 43 -9.01 12.05 11.89
C LEU A 43 -8.97 12.59 13.33
N PHE A 44 -9.47 11.81 14.29
CA PHE A 44 -9.48 12.20 15.71
C PHE A 44 -8.32 11.58 16.49
N GLY A 45 -7.25 11.14 15.82
CA GLY A 45 -6.01 10.70 16.46
C GLY A 45 -6.04 9.30 17.06
N ASN A 46 -6.97 8.44 16.62
CA ASN A 46 -7.12 7.07 17.10
C ASN A 46 -7.05 6.05 15.95
N PRO A 47 -5.99 6.04 15.12
CA PRO A 47 -5.88 5.09 14.01
C PRO A 47 -5.96 3.64 14.52
N GLU A 48 -6.60 2.78 13.75
CA GLU A 48 -6.86 1.38 14.14
C GLU A 48 -5.63 0.49 13.92
N THR A 49 -5.47 -0.54 14.76
CA THR A 49 -4.65 -1.69 14.42
C THR A 49 -5.37 -2.53 13.38
N LEU A 50 -4.71 -2.79 12.25
CA LEU A 50 -5.26 -3.63 11.19
C LEU A 50 -4.84 -5.09 11.41
N GLN A 51 -5.79 -6.00 11.26
CA GLN A 51 -5.52 -7.43 11.13
C GLN A 51 -5.21 -7.71 9.67
N ILE A 52 -4.12 -8.45 9.44
CA ILE A 52 -3.69 -8.85 8.11
C ILE A 52 -3.99 -10.34 7.99
N PRO A 53 -4.84 -10.76 7.03
CA PRO A 53 -5.10 -12.17 6.81
C PRO A 53 -3.83 -12.85 6.28
N HIS A 54 -3.57 -14.08 6.72
CA HIS A 54 -2.48 -14.88 6.20
C HIS A 54 -2.68 -15.14 4.70
N HIS A 55 -1.65 -14.89 3.90
CA HIS A 55 -1.64 -15.09 2.46
C HIS A 55 -0.59 -16.11 2.01
N LYS A 56 -0.95 -16.97 1.05
CA LYS A 56 -0.07 -18.08 0.59
C LYS A 56 1.26 -17.63 -0.04
N LEU A 57 1.32 -16.39 -0.52
CA LEU A 57 2.50 -15.79 -1.18
C LEU A 57 3.26 -14.82 -0.29
N GLU A 58 2.86 -14.68 0.97
CA GLU A 58 3.49 -13.74 1.90
C GLU A 58 4.88 -14.22 2.34
N LYS A 59 5.68 -13.29 2.84
CA LYS A 59 6.95 -13.58 3.51
C LYS A 59 6.85 -13.09 4.94
N ASP A 60 6.85 -14.05 5.87
CA ASP A 60 6.78 -13.80 7.30
C ASP A 60 7.90 -12.88 7.79
N GLY A 61 7.57 -12.09 8.80
CA GLY A 61 8.55 -11.36 9.58
C GLY A 61 7.93 -10.23 10.38
N SER A 62 8.79 -9.42 10.96
CA SER A 62 8.40 -8.22 11.70
C SER A 62 9.19 -7.02 11.20
N ALA A 63 8.55 -5.86 11.24
CA ALA A 63 9.18 -4.62 10.83
C ALA A 63 8.59 -3.46 11.62
N ARG A 64 9.39 -2.42 11.81
CA ARG A 64 8.96 -1.16 12.39
C ARG A 64 9.51 -0.03 11.53
N GLY A 65 8.68 0.95 11.23
CA GLY A 65 9.07 2.06 10.38
C GLY A 65 7.95 3.07 10.21
N ILE A 66 8.23 4.13 9.49
CA ILE A 66 7.20 5.08 9.05
C ILE A 66 6.39 4.41 7.94
N LEU A 67 5.06 4.52 7.98
CA LEU A 67 4.21 4.05 6.89
C LEU A 67 4.20 5.06 5.75
N CYS A 68 4.41 4.59 4.51
CA CYS A 68 4.42 5.42 3.31
C CYS A 68 3.94 4.63 2.09
N GLY A 69 3.67 5.30 0.96
CA GLY A 69 3.31 4.66 -0.30
C GLY A 69 1.94 5.12 -0.83
N GLY A 70 1.15 4.18 -1.34
CA GLY A 70 -0.16 4.42 -1.95
C GLY A 70 -0.28 3.76 -3.31
N ASN A 71 -1.01 4.42 -4.22
CA ASN A 71 -1.23 3.91 -5.57
C ASN A 71 0.07 3.65 -6.38
N LEU A 72 0.26 2.42 -6.87
CA LEU A 72 1.47 1.94 -7.53
C LEU A 72 1.76 2.70 -8.84
N SER A 73 0.80 2.84 -9.74
CA SER A 73 0.96 3.53 -11.02
C SER A 73 1.32 5.01 -10.83
N VAL A 74 0.74 5.67 -9.83
CA VAL A 74 1.13 7.03 -9.45
C VAL A 74 2.56 7.05 -8.91
N LEU A 75 2.96 6.16 -8.01
CA LEU A 75 4.35 6.10 -7.52
C LEU A 75 5.36 5.84 -8.64
N TYR A 76 5.01 4.94 -9.57
CA TYR A 76 5.79 4.65 -10.75
C TYR A 76 5.99 5.89 -11.64
N SER A 77 4.96 6.73 -11.79
CA SER A 77 5.05 7.99 -12.54
C SER A 77 5.98 9.04 -11.92
N LEU A 78 6.29 8.92 -10.62
CA LEU A 78 7.17 9.85 -9.89
C LEU A 78 8.64 9.45 -9.94
N LEU A 79 8.97 8.27 -10.46
CA LEU A 79 10.35 7.79 -10.52
C LEU A 79 11.27 8.76 -11.27
N GLY A 80 12.44 9.04 -10.70
CA GLY A 80 13.42 9.97 -11.26
C GLY A 80 13.09 11.46 -11.09
N SER A 81 11.96 11.82 -10.48
CA SER A 81 11.63 13.20 -10.13
C SER A 81 12.06 13.55 -8.69
N ASP A 82 12.03 14.83 -8.34
CA ASP A 82 12.24 15.31 -6.97
C ASP A 82 11.16 14.80 -5.98
N LEU A 83 10.06 14.24 -6.50
CA LEU A 83 8.98 13.62 -5.73
C LEU A 83 9.08 12.09 -5.69
N GLN A 84 10.19 11.49 -6.16
CA GLN A 84 10.39 10.07 -5.99
C GLN A 84 10.27 9.70 -4.51
N LEU A 85 9.50 8.65 -4.22
CA LEU A 85 9.31 8.17 -2.86
C LEU A 85 10.65 7.67 -2.29
N ASP A 86 10.99 8.10 -1.07
CA ASP A 86 12.05 7.50 -0.26
C ASP A 86 11.42 6.56 0.77
N SER A 87 11.59 5.26 0.56
CA SER A 87 11.08 4.18 1.41
C SER A 87 12.14 3.56 2.33
N ALA A 88 13.36 4.13 2.40
CA ALA A 88 14.45 3.52 3.14
C ALA A 88 14.09 3.33 4.63
N GLY A 89 14.07 2.07 5.10
CA GLY A 89 13.68 1.71 6.47
C GLY A 89 12.20 1.95 6.80
N LYS A 90 11.35 2.21 5.80
CA LYS A 90 9.91 2.49 5.95
C LYS A 90 9.06 1.27 5.60
N LEU A 91 7.82 1.25 6.08
CA LEU A 91 6.82 0.27 5.66
C LEU A 91 6.17 0.79 4.38
N LEU A 92 6.37 0.09 3.27
CA LEU A 92 5.91 0.49 1.95
C LEU A 92 4.55 -0.14 1.66
N PHE A 93 3.52 0.70 1.58
CA PHE A 93 2.17 0.31 1.17
C PHE A 93 1.97 0.50 -0.33
N LEU A 94 1.44 -0.50 -1.02
CA LEU A 94 1.16 -0.46 -2.46
C LEU A 94 -0.26 -0.99 -2.73
N GLU A 95 -0.99 -0.30 -3.59
CA GLU A 95 -2.31 -0.72 -4.11
C GLU A 95 -2.47 -0.21 -5.54
N ASP A 96 -3.34 -0.80 -6.35
CA ASP A 96 -3.69 -0.26 -7.66
C ASP A 96 -5.03 -0.79 -8.19
N LEU A 97 -5.53 -0.14 -9.25
CA LEU A 97 -6.83 -0.40 -9.86
C LEU A 97 -6.73 -0.39 -11.37
N ASP A 98 -7.47 -1.28 -12.03
CA ASP A 98 -7.74 -1.22 -13.49
C ASP A 98 -6.48 -1.34 -14.39
N GLU A 99 -5.40 -1.87 -13.82
CA GLU A 99 -4.11 -1.99 -14.47
C GLU A 99 -3.92 -3.31 -15.20
N TYR A 100 -3.12 -3.29 -16.27
CA TYR A 100 -2.76 -4.51 -16.98
C TYR A 100 -1.65 -5.29 -16.27
N LEU A 101 -1.75 -6.62 -16.22
CA LEU A 101 -0.77 -7.48 -15.53
C LEU A 101 0.66 -7.28 -16.02
N TYR A 102 0.88 -7.17 -17.33
CA TYR A 102 2.22 -6.89 -17.87
C TYR A 102 2.75 -5.49 -17.46
N HIS A 103 1.85 -4.54 -17.20
CA HIS A 103 2.21 -3.21 -16.75
C HIS A 103 2.58 -3.25 -15.27
N VAL A 104 1.79 -3.96 -14.44
CA VAL A 104 2.12 -4.25 -13.03
C VAL A 104 3.52 -4.84 -12.92
N ASP A 105 3.86 -5.86 -13.72
CA ASP A 105 5.21 -6.43 -13.72
C ASP A 105 6.29 -5.38 -13.96
N ARG A 106 6.17 -4.59 -15.04
CA ARG A 106 7.14 -3.54 -15.35
C ARG A 106 7.26 -2.51 -14.22
N MET A 107 6.14 -2.12 -13.61
CA MET A 107 6.12 -1.19 -12.49
C MET A 107 6.85 -1.78 -11.28
N MET A 108 6.58 -3.02 -10.89
CA MET A 108 7.26 -3.69 -9.78
C MET A 108 8.77 -3.79 -10.01
N GLN A 109 9.18 -4.14 -11.23
CA GLN A 109 10.60 -4.18 -11.58
C GLN A 109 11.25 -2.78 -11.50
N ALA A 110 10.53 -1.71 -11.90
CA ALA A 110 11.02 -0.35 -11.81
C ALA A 110 11.11 0.16 -10.36
N ILE A 111 10.13 -0.17 -9.51
CA ILE A 111 10.13 0.10 -8.07
C ILE A 111 11.35 -0.53 -7.38
N ASN A 112 11.71 -1.75 -7.74
CA ASN A 112 12.94 -2.37 -7.24
C ASN A 112 14.20 -1.67 -7.74
N ARG A 113 14.29 -1.41 -9.06
CA ARG A 113 15.47 -0.77 -9.66
C ARG A 113 15.71 0.67 -9.17
N SER A 114 14.67 1.39 -8.78
CA SER A 114 14.79 2.74 -8.21
C SER A 114 15.27 2.73 -6.76
N GLY A 115 15.31 1.56 -6.11
CA GLY A 115 15.64 1.41 -4.71
C GLY A 115 14.46 1.59 -3.76
N ILE A 116 13.26 1.90 -4.25
CA ILE A 116 12.06 2.02 -3.41
C ILE A 116 11.71 0.65 -2.82
N GLY A 117 11.66 -0.37 -3.67
CA GLY A 117 11.30 -1.72 -3.22
C GLY A 117 12.37 -2.31 -2.29
N THR A 118 13.64 -2.20 -2.68
CA THR A 118 14.76 -2.90 -2.04
C THR A 118 15.20 -2.29 -0.71
N LYS A 119 14.88 -1.02 -0.44
CA LYS A 119 15.22 -0.34 0.82
C LYS A 119 14.08 -0.32 1.83
N ALA A 120 12.88 -0.76 1.44
CA ALA A 120 11.73 -0.82 2.33
C ALA A 120 11.94 -1.86 3.44
N ALA A 121 11.54 -1.52 4.66
CA ALA A 121 11.58 -2.42 5.82
C ALA A 121 10.53 -3.53 5.74
N ALA A 122 9.40 -3.28 5.05
CA ALA A 122 8.39 -4.28 4.70
C ALA A 122 7.56 -3.79 3.51
N TRP A 123 6.95 -4.73 2.79
CA TRP A 123 5.93 -4.45 1.77
C TRP A 123 4.55 -4.83 2.30
N LEU A 124 3.59 -3.92 2.14
CA LEU A 124 2.22 -4.04 2.58
C LEU A 124 1.31 -3.86 1.36
N ILE A 125 0.73 -4.94 0.86
CA ILE A 125 -0.03 -4.93 -0.39
C ILE A 125 -1.52 -4.84 -0.08
N GLY A 126 -2.13 -3.73 -0.51
CA GLY A 126 -3.56 -3.51 -0.47
C GLY A 126 -4.29 -4.11 -1.67
N GLY A 127 -5.43 -3.52 -2.01
CA GLY A 127 -6.23 -3.97 -3.15
C GLY A 127 -5.48 -3.84 -4.48
N MET A 128 -5.39 -4.95 -5.21
CA MET A 128 -5.03 -4.98 -6.64
C MET A 128 -6.31 -5.33 -7.43
N SER A 129 -7.20 -4.35 -7.59
CA SER A 129 -8.57 -4.56 -8.04
C SER A 129 -8.77 -4.32 -9.53
N GLU A 130 -9.74 -5.03 -10.13
CA GLU A 130 -10.10 -4.89 -11.55
C GLU A 130 -8.92 -5.05 -12.52
N MET A 131 -7.91 -5.85 -12.14
CA MET A 131 -6.71 -6.08 -12.95
C MET A 131 -7.10 -6.70 -14.31
N ARG A 132 -6.48 -6.19 -15.37
CA ARG A 132 -6.72 -6.58 -16.75
C ARG A 132 -5.63 -7.51 -17.26
N ASP A 133 -6.02 -8.45 -18.13
CA ASP A 133 -5.10 -9.27 -18.90
C ASP A 133 -5.27 -9.02 -20.40
N ASN A 134 -4.30 -9.49 -21.18
CA ASN A 134 -4.32 -9.47 -22.64
C ASN A 134 -5.04 -10.71 -23.20
N ALA A 135 -5.29 -10.70 -24.50
CA ALA A 135 -5.84 -11.85 -25.21
C ALA A 135 -4.97 -13.11 -25.11
N ILE A 136 -3.65 -12.93 -25.05
CA ILE A 136 -2.70 -13.97 -24.66
C ILE A 136 -2.44 -13.78 -23.16
N PRO A 137 -2.81 -14.75 -22.30
CA PRO A 137 -2.68 -14.60 -20.86
C PRO A 137 -1.24 -14.33 -20.44
N TYR A 138 -1.06 -13.42 -19.49
CA TYR A 138 0.27 -13.13 -18.93
C TYR A 138 0.85 -14.34 -18.17
N GLY A 139 -0.02 -15.15 -17.57
CA GLY A 139 0.35 -16.38 -16.85
C GLY A 139 0.57 -16.22 -15.34
N TYR A 140 0.45 -14.99 -14.83
CA TYR A 140 0.50 -14.67 -13.40
C TYR A 140 -0.54 -13.60 -13.07
N ASN A 141 -1.13 -13.68 -11.87
CA ASN A 141 -1.94 -12.58 -11.35
C ASN A 141 -1.06 -11.48 -10.69
N ALA A 142 -1.68 -10.36 -10.28
CA ALA A 142 -0.95 -9.23 -9.71
C ALA A 142 -0.16 -9.58 -8.43
N GLU A 143 -0.73 -10.37 -7.54
CA GLU A 143 -0.06 -10.79 -6.30
C GLU A 143 1.12 -11.72 -6.57
N GLU A 144 1.00 -12.62 -7.55
CA GLU A 144 2.08 -13.50 -8.00
C GLU A 144 3.23 -12.69 -8.61
N ILE A 145 2.92 -11.67 -9.40
CA ILE A 145 3.92 -10.73 -9.96
C ILE A 145 4.64 -9.98 -8.84
N ILE A 146 3.89 -9.45 -7.86
CA ILE A 146 4.46 -8.74 -6.71
C ILE A 146 5.36 -9.67 -5.89
N ALA A 147 4.91 -10.89 -5.61
CA ALA A 147 5.68 -11.90 -4.88
C ALA A 147 6.97 -12.28 -5.62
N GLN A 148 6.93 -12.40 -6.95
CA GLN A 148 8.13 -12.63 -7.76
C GLN A 148 9.11 -11.46 -7.71
N ALA A 149 8.62 -10.23 -7.81
CA ALA A 149 9.47 -9.03 -7.70
C ALA A 149 10.09 -8.91 -6.30
N HIS A 150 9.40 -9.36 -5.26
CA HIS A 150 9.88 -9.33 -3.88
C HIS A 150 10.78 -10.51 -3.51
N GLN A 151 10.73 -11.64 -4.24
CA GLN A 151 11.33 -12.93 -3.88
C GLN A 151 12.79 -12.89 -3.38
N THR A 152 13.61 -11.96 -3.88
CA THR A 152 15.04 -11.83 -3.54
C THR A 152 15.31 -10.91 -2.34
N LEU A 153 14.27 -10.28 -1.79
CA LEU A 153 14.37 -9.31 -0.69
C LEU A 153 14.17 -10.00 0.65
N ASP A 154 14.91 -9.55 1.68
CA ASP A 154 14.80 -10.10 3.04
C ASP A 154 13.64 -9.53 3.85
N SER A 155 13.10 -8.39 3.44
CA SER A 155 12.01 -7.71 4.14
C SER A 155 10.73 -8.55 4.15
N PRO A 156 9.82 -8.38 5.14
CA PRO A 156 8.52 -9.02 5.11
C PRO A 156 7.67 -8.52 3.93
N LEU A 157 6.78 -9.39 3.46
CA LEU A 157 5.78 -9.10 2.44
C LEU A 157 4.43 -9.57 2.97
N CYS A 158 3.46 -8.67 3.05
CA CYS A 158 2.10 -8.97 3.48
C CYS A 158 1.11 -8.58 2.39
N PHE A 159 0.05 -9.37 2.23
CA PHE A 159 -1.07 -9.09 1.32
C PHE A 159 -2.37 -8.89 2.11
N GLY A 160 -3.42 -8.45 1.44
CA GLY A 160 -4.75 -8.36 2.04
C GLY A 160 -4.90 -7.22 3.04
N ILE A 161 -4.07 -6.18 2.92
CA ILE A 161 -4.34 -4.94 3.65
C ILE A 161 -5.66 -4.37 3.15
N GLU A 162 -6.62 -4.17 4.05
CA GLU A 162 -7.96 -3.65 3.72
C GLU A 162 -7.91 -2.15 3.39
N ALA A 163 -7.15 -1.76 2.37
CA ALA A 163 -6.98 -0.39 1.88
C ALA A 163 -6.71 -0.39 0.37
N GLY A 164 -7.10 0.71 -0.29
CA GLY A 164 -7.00 0.88 -1.75
C GLY A 164 -8.37 0.88 -2.44
N HIS A 165 -8.40 0.59 -3.73
CA HIS A 165 -9.63 0.61 -4.53
C HIS A 165 -10.46 -0.67 -4.36
N ILE A 166 -10.87 -0.97 -3.13
CA ILE A 166 -11.71 -2.10 -2.74
C ILE A 166 -12.86 -1.63 -1.84
N PRO A 167 -13.95 -2.40 -1.71
CA PRO A 167 -15.12 -1.98 -0.93
C PRO A 167 -14.80 -1.59 0.52
N LEU A 168 -13.96 -2.39 1.19
CA LEU A 168 -13.44 -2.08 2.52
C LEU A 168 -12.09 -1.37 2.41
N ASN A 169 -12.10 -0.05 2.55
CA ASN A 169 -10.93 0.82 2.43
C ASN A 169 -10.69 1.58 3.74
N ARG A 170 -10.00 0.91 4.68
CA ARG A 170 -9.61 1.44 5.98
C ARG A 170 -8.57 2.53 5.85
N ALA A 171 -8.60 3.45 6.81
CA ALA A 171 -7.71 4.59 6.82
C ALA A 171 -6.30 4.19 7.24
N LEU A 172 -5.32 4.56 6.43
CA LEU A 172 -3.89 4.47 6.73
C LEU A 172 -3.32 5.88 6.92
N VAL A 173 -2.62 6.11 8.03
CA VAL A 173 -1.99 7.40 8.31
C VAL A 173 -0.53 7.35 7.89
N PHE A 174 -0.23 7.84 6.69
CA PHE A 174 1.14 7.94 6.19
C PHE A 174 1.92 9.03 6.90
N GLY A 175 3.22 8.82 7.09
CA GLY A 175 4.10 9.69 7.87
C GLY A 175 4.16 9.35 9.36
N MET A 176 3.34 8.40 9.84
CA MET A 176 3.39 7.91 11.22
C MET A 176 4.19 6.61 11.36
N HIS A 177 4.67 6.34 12.57
CA HIS A 177 5.32 5.07 12.91
C HIS A 177 4.29 3.95 13.09
N TYR A 178 4.62 2.79 12.54
CA TYR A 178 3.85 1.56 12.67
C TYR A 178 4.76 0.37 13.00
N GLN A 179 4.16 -0.66 13.57
CA GLN A 179 4.77 -1.97 13.82
C GLN A 179 3.97 -3.05 13.09
N LEU A 180 4.67 -3.81 12.25
CA LEU A 180 4.22 -5.05 11.65
C LEU A 180 4.72 -6.21 12.51
N GLU A 181 3.82 -6.97 13.12
CA GLU A 181 4.17 -8.14 13.91
C GLU A 181 2.99 -9.11 14.03
N ALA A 182 3.23 -10.40 13.81
CA ALA A 182 2.26 -11.47 13.99
C ALA A 182 0.92 -11.22 13.26
N GLY A 183 1.00 -10.85 11.97
CA GLY A 183 -0.19 -10.58 11.15
C GLY A 183 -0.95 -9.31 11.54
N ARG A 184 -0.30 -8.37 12.24
CA ARG A 184 -0.93 -7.11 12.65
C ARG A 184 -0.08 -5.92 12.24
N LEU A 185 -0.75 -4.88 11.75
CA LEU A 185 -0.15 -3.57 11.52
C LEU A 185 -0.72 -2.59 12.54
N SER A 186 0.11 -2.18 13.51
CA SER A 186 -0.30 -1.34 14.63
C SER A 186 0.35 0.03 14.58
N PRO A 187 -0.42 1.14 14.68
CA PRO A 187 0.14 2.47 14.87
C PRO A 187 0.92 2.55 16.18
N LEU A 188 2.06 3.25 16.16
CA LEU A 188 2.86 3.56 17.33
C LEU A 188 2.63 5.03 17.68
N LEU A 189 1.79 5.27 18.68
CA LEU A 189 1.52 6.60 19.25
C LEU A 189 2.60 7.02 20.24
#